data_AF-A0AA38GCH9-F1
#
_entry.id   AF-A0AA38GCH9-F1
#
_cell.length_a   1.000
_cell.length_b   1.000
_cell.length_c   1.000
_cell.angle_alpha   90.00
_cell.angle_beta   90.00
_cell.angle_gamma   90.00
#
_symmetry.space_group_name_H-M   'P 1'
#
loop_
_entity.id
_entity.type
_entity.pdbx_description
1 polymer ?
#
loop_
_entity_poly.entity_id
_entity_poly.type
_entity_poly.pdbx_seq_one_letter_code
_entity_poly.pdbx_strand_id
1 'polypeptide(L)'
;MDHALWDHLPQLLRAKSKESIEHILEALWRTRKTGLDAPEKSYIQDLLQLPSHNDLDPLLVCLRILIRKCVYENFNKDEIQKLFPPEVPPELQRLLVILLQKFQRDWREDAVKDQ
;
A
#
# COMPACT_ATOMS: atom_id res chain seq x y z
N MET A 1 12.09 10.81 -8.74
CA MET A 1 11.53 9.81 -7.79
C MET A 1 12.34 8.56 -8.01
N ASP A 2 12.95 8.02 -6.96
CA ASP A 2 13.81 6.83 -7.06
C ASP A 2 13.01 5.67 -7.64
N HIS A 3 13.35 5.23 -8.85
CA HIS A 3 12.73 4.06 -9.49
C HIS A 3 12.82 2.83 -8.58
N ALA A 4 13.94 2.72 -7.84
CA ALA A 4 14.20 1.68 -6.85
C ALA A 4 13.15 1.58 -5.73
N LEU A 5 12.40 2.66 -5.46
CA LEU A 5 11.35 2.61 -4.44
C LEU A 5 10.26 1.63 -4.85
N TRP A 6 9.87 1.58 -6.11
CA TRP A 6 8.68 0.85 -6.56
C TRP A 6 8.94 -0.60 -6.96
N ASP A 7 10.20 -1.03 -6.99
CA ASP A 7 10.65 -2.37 -7.40
C ASP A 7 10.05 -3.50 -6.54
N HIS A 8 9.59 -3.16 -5.33
CA HIS A 8 8.96 -4.11 -4.41
C HIS A 8 7.45 -4.25 -4.60
N LEU A 9 6.76 -3.30 -5.26
CA LEU A 9 5.32 -3.38 -5.50
C LEU A 9 4.87 -4.67 -6.22
N PRO A 10 5.59 -5.19 -7.24
CA PRO A 10 5.23 -6.45 -7.90
C PRO A 10 5.09 -7.65 -6.96
N GLN A 11 5.65 -7.61 -5.75
CA GLN A 11 5.45 -8.65 -4.74
C GLN A 11 3.97 -8.82 -4.34
N LEU A 12 3.14 -7.79 -4.50
CA LEU A 12 1.70 -7.87 -4.27
C LEU A 12 0.99 -8.84 -5.23
N LEU A 13 1.57 -9.15 -6.39
CA LEU A 13 1.02 -10.14 -7.32
C LEU A 13 1.03 -11.56 -6.74
N ARG A 14 1.77 -11.79 -5.66
CA ARG A 14 1.77 -13.06 -4.92
C ARG A 14 0.53 -13.21 -4.03
N ALA A 15 -0.17 -12.11 -3.74
CA ALA A 15 -1.42 -12.16 -2.99
C ALA A 15 -2.44 -13.02 -3.73
N LYS A 16 -3.13 -13.91 -2.98
CA LYS A 16 -4.10 -14.83 -3.57
C LYS A 16 -5.38 -14.16 -4.05
N SER A 17 -5.65 -12.93 -3.60
CA SER A 17 -6.88 -12.22 -3.92
C SER A 17 -6.75 -10.71 -3.77
N LYS A 18 -7.73 -9.98 -4.29
CA LYS A 18 -7.85 -8.53 -4.12
C LYS A 18 -8.03 -8.16 -2.64
N GLU A 19 -8.86 -8.92 -1.92
CA GLU A 19 -9.17 -8.72 -0.50
C GLU A 19 -7.91 -8.83 0.36
N SER A 20 -6.95 -9.65 -0.05
CA SER A 20 -5.65 -9.77 0.60
C SER A 20 -4.86 -8.46 0.54
N ILE A 21 -4.89 -7.78 -0.60
CA ILE A 21 -4.24 -6.46 -0.79
C ILE A 21 -5.02 -5.37 -0.05
N GLU A 22 -6.35 -5.41 -0.08
CA GLU A 22 -7.21 -4.52 0.72
C GLU A 22 -6.86 -4.60 2.20
N HIS A 23 -6.77 -5.82 2.74
CA HIS A 23 -6.43 -6.04 4.14
C HIS A 23 -5.06 -5.44 4.51
N ILE A 24 -4.04 -5.60 3.66
CA ILE A 24 -2.71 -5.00 3.90
C ILE A 24 -2.83 -3.48 3.99
N LEU A 25 -3.55 -2.86 3.05
CA LEU A 25 -3.75 -1.41 3.01
C LEU A 25 -4.50 -0.89 4.25
N GLU A 26 -5.55 -1.60 4.67
CA GLU A 26 -6.30 -1.28 5.89
C GLU A 26 -5.46 -1.46 7.16
N ALA A 27 -4.69 -2.54 7.26
CA ALA A 27 -3.79 -2.78 8.39
C ALA A 27 -2.73 -1.67 8.51
N LEU A 28 -2.17 -1.24 7.38
CA LEU A 28 -1.23 -0.11 7.32
C LEU A 28 -1.86 1.21 7.75
N TRP A 29 -3.11 1.46 7.35
CA TRP A 29 -3.83 2.66 7.78
C TRP A 29 -4.16 2.62 9.27
N ARG A 30 -4.69 1.50 9.77
CA ARG A 30 -5.04 1.31 11.19
C ARG A 30 -3.82 1.49 12.10
N THR A 31 -2.66 1.00 11.66
CA THR A 31 -1.41 1.05 12.41
C THR A 31 -0.52 2.23 12.04
N ARG A 32 -1.05 3.26 11.33
CA ARG A 32 -0.28 4.42 10.85
C ARG A 32 0.52 5.16 11.94
N LYS A 33 0.05 5.14 13.19
CA LYS A 33 0.68 5.80 14.35
C LYS A 33 1.60 4.88 15.15
N THR A 34 1.33 3.58 15.17
CA THR A 34 2.01 2.60 16.04
C THR A 34 3.02 1.72 15.30
N GLY A 35 2.89 1.61 13.98
CA GLY A 35 3.53 0.57 13.20
C GLY A 35 2.82 -0.78 13.32
N LEU A 36 3.07 -1.66 12.34
CA LEU A 36 2.60 -3.04 12.36
C LEU A 36 3.40 -3.83 13.39
N ASP A 37 2.72 -4.61 14.22
CA ASP A 37 3.37 -5.50 15.18
C ASP A 37 3.94 -6.76 14.50
N ALA A 38 4.72 -7.55 15.24
CA ALA A 38 5.32 -8.77 14.70
C ALA A 38 4.28 -9.79 14.18
N PRO A 39 3.18 -10.08 14.90
CA PRO A 39 2.10 -10.93 14.39
C PRO A 39 1.50 -10.46 13.06
N GLU A 40 1.18 -9.18 12.92
CA GLU A 40 0.61 -8.61 11.68
C GLU A 40 1.64 -8.68 10.54
N LYS A 41 2.92 -8.40 10.81
CA LYS A 41 3.98 -8.55 9.80
C LYS A 41 4.08 -9.99 9.31
N SER A 42 4.11 -10.97 10.22
CA SER A 42 4.16 -12.39 9.85
C SER A 42 2.93 -12.81 9.04
N TYR A 43 1.74 -12.36 9.44
CA TYR A 43 0.52 -12.63 8.69
C TYR A 43 0.56 -12.07 7.26
N ILE A 44 1.01 -10.83 7.08
CA ILE A 44 1.14 -10.22 5.75
C ILE A 44 2.20 -10.96 4.92
N GLN A 45 3.30 -11.37 5.54
CA GLN A 45 4.32 -12.16 4.87
C GLN A 45 3.77 -13.49 4.33
N ASP A 46 3.02 -14.21 5.15
CA ASP A 46 2.40 -15.49 4.78
C ASP A 46 1.37 -15.30 3.66
N LEU A 47 0.57 -14.23 3.75
CA LEU A 47 -0.43 -13.85 2.76
C LEU A 47 0.17 -13.52 1.40
N LEU A 48 1.40 -12.98 1.38
CA LEU A 48 2.19 -12.71 0.18
C LEU A 48 3.16 -13.84 -0.19
N GLN A 49 3.24 -14.91 0.60
CA GLN A 49 4.19 -16.02 0.42
C GLN A 49 5.63 -15.52 0.20
N LEU A 50 6.06 -14.54 0.98
CA LEU A 50 7.39 -13.94 0.84
C LEU A 50 8.45 -14.84 1.51
N PRO A 51 9.59 -15.08 0.83
CA PRO A 51 10.63 -15.99 1.33
C PRO A 51 11.43 -15.38 2.50
N SER A 52 11.42 -14.06 2.66
CA SER A 52 12.18 -13.36 3.71
C SER A 52 11.46 -12.12 4.21
N HIS A 53 11.66 -11.80 5.50
CA HIS A 53 11.23 -10.53 6.09
C HIS A 53 11.89 -9.31 5.41
N ASN A 54 13.09 -9.48 4.84
CA ASN A 54 13.81 -8.39 4.16
C ASN A 54 13.08 -7.86 2.92
N ASP A 55 12.20 -8.68 2.34
CA ASP A 55 11.39 -8.31 1.19
C ASP A 55 10.13 -7.52 1.59
N LEU A 56 9.63 -7.74 2.80
CA LEU A 56 8.38 -7.18 3.28
C LEU A 56 8.49 -5.70 3.63
N ASP A 57 9.50 -5.31 4.41
CA ASP A 57 9.61 -3.92 4.90
C ASP A 57 9.69 -2.88 3.76
N PRO A 58 10.48 -3.08 2.68
CA PRO A 58 10.48 -2.19 1.53
C PRO A 58 9.10 -2.08 0.85
N LEU A 59 8.39 -3.21 0.67
CA LEU A 59 7.03 -3.20 0.13
C LEU A 59 6.09 -2.36 1.01
N LEU A 60 6.13 -2.55 2.33
CA LEU A 60 5.29 -1.79 3.25
C LEU A 60 5.60 -0.29 3.21
N VAL A 61 6.85 0.10 2.98
CA VAL A 61 7.24 1.50 2.78
C VAL A 61 6.59 2.08 1.51
N CYS A 62 6.62 1.34 0.39
CA CYS A 62 5.95 1.75 -0.85
C CYS A 62 4.48 2.06 -0.61
N LEU A 63 3.79 1.14 0.06
CA LEU A 63 2.35 1.26 0.33
C LEU A 63 2.06 2.42 1.27
N ARG A 64 2.87 2.62 2.32
CA ARG A 64 2.71 3.79 3.21
C ARG A 64 2.87 5.11 2.47
N ILE A 65 3.80 5.21 1.52
CA ILE A 65 3.96 6.43 0.70
C ILE A 65 2.71 6.66 -0.16
N LEU A 66 2.20 5.62 -0.82
CA LEU A 66 0.97 5.73 -1.63
C LEU A 66 -0.23 6.15 -0.79
N ILE A 67 -0.43 5.52 0.38
CA ILE A 67 -1.47 5.89 1.34
C ILE A 67 -1.31 7.35 1.75
N ARG A 68 -0.09 7.78 2.09
CA ARG A 68 0.16 9.15 2.54
C ARG A 68 -0.17 10.18 1.46
N LYS A 69 0.26 9.92 0.21
CA LYS A 69 -0.05 10.79 -0.93
C LYS A 69 -1.55 10.83 -1.24
N CYS A 70 -2.20 9.67 -1.19
CA CYS A 70 -3.64 9.60 -1.43
C CYS A 70 -4.44 10.35 -0.35
N VAL A 71 -4.13 10.15 0.93
CA VAL A 71 -4.94 10.68 2.03
C VAL A 71 -4.56 12.12 2.39
N TYR A 72 -3.29 12.37 2.70
CA TYR A 72 -2.87 13.68 3.21
C TYR A 72 -2.63 14.71 2.10
N GLU A 73 -2.14 14.28 0.94
CA GLU A 73 -1.95 15.18 -0.22
C GLU A 73 -3.21 15.22 -1.11
N ASN A 74 -4.24 14.43 -0.80
CA ASN A 74 -5.53 14.37 -1.52
C ASN A 74 -5.38 14.08 -3.03
N PHE A 75 -4.43 13.23 -3.41
CA PHE A 75 -4.21 12.89 -4.82
C PHE A 75 -5.42 12.16 -5.41
N ASN A 76 -5.87 12.61 -6.57
CA ASN A 76 -6.91 11.94 -7.35
C ASN A 76 -6.36 10.74 -8.14
N LYS A 77 -7.26 9.99 -8.79
CA LYS A 77 -6.93 8.81 -9.60
C LYS A 77 -5.73 9.02 -10.55
N ASP A 78 -5.73 10.11 -11.31
CA ASP A 78 -4.71 10.38 -12.33
C ASP A 78 -3.37 10.81 -11.71
N GLU A 79 -3.42 11.50 -10.57
CA GLU A 79 -2.22 11.88 -9.81
C GLU A 79 -1.54 10.67 -9.18
N ILE A 80 -2.31 9.74 -8.60
CA ILE A 80 -1.79 8.47 -8.07
C ILE A 80 -1.21 7.63 -9.23
N GLN A 81 -1.92 7.56 -10.37
CA GLN A 81 -1.47 6.80 -11.54
C GLN A 81 -0.10 7.26 -12.05
N LYS A 82 0.21 8.56 -11.97
CA LYS A 82 1.49 9.15 -12.38
C LYS A 82 2.65 8.84 -11.44
N LEU A 83 2.40 8.27 -10.25
CA LEU A 83 3.45 7.88 -9.30
C LEU A 83 4.16 6.60 -9.71
N PHE A 84 3.45 5.71 -10.42
CA PHE A 84 3.98 4.40 -10.76
C PHE A 84 4.89 4.50 -12.00
N PRO A 85 6.10 3.94 -11.92
CA PRO A 85 7.00 3.91 -13.06
C PRO A 85 6.61 2.73 -13.99
N PRO A 86 7.10 2.70 -15.24
CA PRO A 86 6.68 1.71 -16.25
C PRO A 86 7.01 0.26 -15.88
N GLU A 87 7.92 0.03 -14.93
CA GLU A 87 8.31 -1.29 -14.44
C GLU A 87 7.23 -1.95 -13.57
N VAL A 88 6.33 -1.17 -12.97
CA VAL A 88 5.20 -1.71 -12.19
C VAL A 88 4.13 -2.19 -13.17
N PRO A 89 3.66 -3.45 -13.09
CA PRO A 89 2.66 -3.97 -14.04
C PRO A 89 1.36 -3.14 -14.07
N PRO A 90 0.83 -2.78 -15.26
CA PRO A 90 -0.34 -1.91 -15.39
C PRO A 90 -1.59 -2.40 -14.63
N GLU A 91 -1.79 -3.72 -14.56
CA GLU A 91 -2.88 -4.36 -13.82
C GLU A 91 -2.78 -4.05 -12.31
N LEU A 92 -1.56 -4.11 -11.78
CA LEU A 92 -1.28 -3.81 -10.38
C LEU A 92 -1.45 -2.31 -10.09
N GLN A 93 -0.96 -1.44 -10.99
CA GLN A 93 -1.16 0.00 -10.85
C GLN A 93 -2.66 0.33 -10.79
N ARG A 94 -3.46 -0.19 -11.73
CA ARG A 94 -4.92 0.02 -11.75
C ARG A 94 -5.58 -0.49 -10.48
N LEU A 95 -5.19 -1.66 -10.00
CA LEU A 95 -5.72 -2.21 -8.76
C LEU A 95 -5.43 -1.30 -7.57
N LEU A 96 -4.17 -0.89 -7.37
CA LEU A 96 -3.78 -0.02 -6.27
C LEU A 96 -4.51 1.33 -6.32
N VAL A 97 -4.63 1.93 -7.51
CA VAL A 97 -5.38 3.18 -7.70
C VAL A 97 -6.85 3.01 -7.29
N ILE A 98 -7.50 1.92 -7.70
CA ILE A 98 -8.90 1.64 -7.34
C ILE A 98 -9.04 1.48 -5.82
N LEU A 99 -8.14 0.73 -5.18
CA LEU A 99 -8.20 0.50 -3.73
C LEU A 99 -7.93 1.77 -2.92
N LEU A 100 -6.91 2.54 -3.29
CA LEU A 100 -6.58 3.80 -2.63
C LEU A 100 -7.74 4.81 -2.74
N GLN A 101 -8.35 4.93 -3.92
CA GLN A 101 -9.52 5.79 -4.11
C GLN A 101 -10.74 5.30 -3.33
N LYS A 102 -10.95 3.98 -3.23
CA LYS A 102 -12.02 3.39 -2.39
C LYS A 102 -11.90 3.84 -0.93
N PHE A 103 -10.70 3.86 -0.38
CA PHE A 103 -10.47 4.18 1.03
C PHE A 103 -10.23 5.67 1.32
N GLN A 104 -9.91 6.48 0.29
CA GLN A 104 -9.45 7.85 0.45
C GLN A 104 -10.37 8.70 1.34
N ARG A 105 -11.68 8.67 1.09
CA ARG A 105 -12.64 9.51 1.82
C ARG A 105 -12.63 9.19 3.31
N ASP A 106 -12.86 7.91 3.65
CA ASP A 106 -12.98 7.48 5.05
C ASP A 106 -11.68 7.72 5.82
N TRP A 107 -10.54 7.45 5.19
CA TRP A 107 -9.23 7.70 5.79
C TRP A 107 -8.92 9.17 5.96
N ARG A 108 -9.37 10.04 5.04
CA ARG A 108 -9.23 11.49 5.23
C ARG A 108 -10.06 11.99 6.41
N GLU A 109 -11.30 11.51 6.54
CA GLU A 109 -12.16 11.83 7.69
C GLU A 109 -11.54 11.33 9.01
N ASP A 110 -10.95 10.12 9.01
CA ASP A 110 -10.22 9.56 10.14
C ASP A 110 -8.94 10.37 10.47
N ALA A 111 -8.19 10.80 9.44
CA ALA A 111 -6.98 11.61 9.59
C ALA A 111 -7.24 13.00 10.19
N VAL A 112 -8.41 13.58 9.92
CA VAL A 112 -8.80 14.87 10.49
C VAL A 112 -9.12 14.76 11.98
N LYS A 113 -9.70 13.63 12.42
CA LYS A 113 -9.99 13.36 13.84
C LYS A 113 -8.74 13.09 14.68
N ASP A 114 -7.65 12.74 14.02
CA ASP A 114 -6.35 12.51 14.64
C ASP A 114 -5.58 13.79 14.98
N GLN A 115 -6.02 14.94 14.45
CA GLN A 115 -5.44 16.28 14.68
C GLN A 115 -6.02 16.91 15.94
#